data_AF-A0AA39DL22-F1
#
_entry.id   AF-A0AA39DL22-F1
#
_cell.length_a   1.000
_cell.length_b   1.000
_cell.length_c   1.000
_cell.angle_alpha   90.00
_cell.angle_beta   90.00
_cell.angle_gamma   90.00
#
_symmetry.space_group_name_H-M   'P 1'
#
loop_
_entity.id
_entity.type
_entity.pdbx_description
1 polymer ?
#
loop_
_entity_poly.entity_id
_entity_poly.type
_entity_poly.pdbx_seq_one_letter_code
_entity_poly.pdbx_strand_id
1 'polypeptide(L)'
;MASSAAPIAYNAPPGSVAAETTSPPLWTLEPNDAIFVLRLVFILANHSAIPCSPETRITTLLNGLRIATESRLPGYAVTVGVWIYSGSRFESDATNGVAHFLGCMVFRGTKKDRLRVLVKEIESMVIT
;
A
#
# COMPACT_ATOMS: atom_id res chain seq x y z
N MET A 1 73.78 17.48 -28.49
CA MET A 1 73.15 18.70 -27.94
C MET A 1 71.67 18.37 -27.78
N ALA A 2 71.31 17.81 -26.61
CA ALA A 2 70.54 18.46 -25.52
C ALA A 2 69.05 18.60 -25.88
N SER A 3 68.05 18.33 -25.04
CA SER A 3 67.88 17.72 -23.72
C SER A 3 66.38 17.75 -23.42
N SER A 4 65.88 16.72 -22.73
CA SER A 4 64.69 16.65 -21.85
C SER A 4 64.02 17.98 -21.40
N ALA A 5 62.68 18.02 -21.41
CA ALA A 5 61.83 18.20 -20.20
C ALA A 5 60.32 18.32 -20.53
N ALA A 6 59.46 17.67 -19.75
CA ALA A 6 58.01 17.89 -19.70
C ALA A 6 57.63 19.05 -18.76
N PRO A 7 56.43 19.65 -18.91
CA PRO A 7 55.71 20.14 -17.72
C PRO A 7 54.23 19.69 -17.67
N ILE A 8 53.82 19.04 -16.57
CA ILE A 8 53.04 19.53 -15.41
C ILE A 8 51.52 19.31 -15.57
N ALA A 9 51.03 18.30 -14.86
CA ALA A 9 49.62 18.06 -14.60
C ALA A 9 49.10 19.01 -13.51
N TYR A 10 47.91 19.59 -13.71
CA TYR A 10 47.18 20.32 -12.69
C TYR A 10 45.92 19.52 -12.32
N ASN A 11 45.85 19.02 -11.08
CA ASN A 11 44.66 18.44 -10.43
C ASN A 11 43.83 19.59 -9.81
N ALA A 12 42.50 19.64 -9.59
CA ALA A 12 41.27 18.86 -9.83
C ALA A 12 40.06 19.85 -9.59
N PRO A 13 38.75 19.53 -9.76
CA PRO A 13 37.99 18.78 -8.74
C PRO A 13 36.90 17.82 -9.32
N PRO A 14 36.27 16.99 -8.48
CA PRO A 14 35.64 15.74 -8.88
C PRO A 14 34.17 15.92 -9.24
N GLY A 15 33.72 15.21 -10.28
CA GLY A 15 32.33 15.22 -10.71
C GLY A 15 32.15 15.85 -12.09
N SER A 16 32.59 15.15 -13.14
CA SER A 16 31.98 15.30 -14.47
C SER A 16 32.32 14.08 -15.33
N VAL A 17 31.30 13.22 -15.44
CA VAL A 17 30.88 12.55 -16.68
C VAL A 17 32.00 11.99 -17.58
N ALA A 18 32.26 10.70 -17.42
CA ALA A 18 32.82 9.86 -18.49
C ALA A 18 32.19 8.47 -18.39
N ALA A 19 30.90 8.39 -18.70
CA ALA A 19 30.20 7.13 -18.99
C ALA A 19 29.47 7.24 -20.34
N GLU A 20 30.16 7.80 -21.33
CA GLU A 20 29.98 7.41 -22.73
C GLU A 20 31.15 6.45 -22.99
N THR A 21 30.94 5.16 -23.20
CA THR A 21 30.58 4.67 -24.53
C THR A 21 30.34 3.15 -24.45
N THR A 22 29.07 2.73 -24.44
CA THR A 22 28.66 1.41 -24.97
C THR A 22 27.21 1.41 -25.46
N SER A 23 26.74 2.56 -25.94
CA SER A 23 25.55 2.62 -26.81
C SER A 23 26.00 3.09 -28.20
N PRO A 24 25.58 2.40 -29.28
CA PRO A 24 25.87 2.87 -30.62
C PRO A 24 25.14 4.21 -30.88
N PRO A 25 25.72 5.09 -31.72
CA PRO A 25 25.17 6.41 -31.95
C PRO A 25 23.78 6.34 -32.63
N LEU A 26 22.87 7.22 -32.20
CA LEU A 26 21.42 7.26 -32.49
C LEU A 26 20.98 7.10 -33.97
N TRP A 27 21.88 7.24 -34.92
CA TRP A 27 21.61 7.11 -36.35
C TRP A 27 21.70 5.67 -36.88
N THR A 28 22.14 4.71 -36.06
CA THR A 28 22.28 3.29 -36.44
C THR A 28 21.10 2.41 -36.01
N LEU A 29 20.01 2.97 -35.49
CA LEU A 29 18.85 2.21 -35.01
C LEU A 29 17.77 2.14 -36.10
N GLU A 30 17.30 0.93 -36.39
CA GLU A 30 16.20 0.71 -37.33
C GLU A 30 14.91 1.34 -36.76
N PRO A 31 13.96 1.80 -37.60
CA PRO A 31 12.77 2.54 -37.14
C PRO A 31 11.93 1.83 -36.08
N ASN A 32 12.00 0.50 -36.00
CA ASN A 32 11.31 -0.32 -35.02
C ASN A 32 11.97 -0.33 -33.63
N ASP A 33 13.27 -0.06 -33.52
CA ASP A 33 14.01 -0.08 -32.24
C ASP A 33 13.73 1.20 -31.42
N ALA A 34 13.48 2.32 -32.11
CA ALA A 34 13.08 3.57 -31.49
C ALA A 34 11.75 3.43 -30.72
N ILE A 35 10.81 2.60 -31.20
CA ILE A 35 9.54 2.30 -30.52
C ILE A 35 9.79 1.53 -29.22
N PHE A 36 10.77 0.64 -29.20
CA PHE A 36 11.12 -0.17 -28.03
C PHE A 36 11.77 0.68 -26.92
N VAL A 37 12.65 1.60 -27.31
CA VAL A 37 13.28 2.57 -26.40
C VAL A 37 12.27 3.59 -25.86
N LEU A 38 11.36 4.08 -26.71
CA LEU A 38 10.25 4.96 -26.27
C LEU A 38 9.32 4.27 -25.27
N ARG A 39 9.09 2.96 -25.40
CA ARG A 39 8.34 2.18 -24.41
C ARG A 39 9.12 1.96 -23.11
N LEU A 40 10.43 1.76 -23.17
CA LEU A 40 11.27 1.53 -21.99
C LEU A 40 11.43 2.79 -21.11
N VAL A 41 11.49 3.97 -21.73
CA VAL A 41 11.57 5.27 -21.02
C VAL A 41 10.24 5.65 -20.34
N PHE A 42 9.12 5.08 -20.79
CA PHE A 42 7.79 5.26 -20.18
C PHE A 42 7.53 4.39 -18.93
N ILE A 43 8.54 3.68 -18.39
CA ILE A 43 8.38 2.74 -17.25
C ILE A 43 8.48 3.44 -15.87
N LEU A 44 8.66 4.76 -15.82
CA LEU A 44 8.31 5.55 -14.64
C LEU A 44 6.88 6.10 -14.80
N ALA A 45 5.92 5.20 -14.96
CA ALA A 45 4.52 5.57 -15.04
C ALA A 45 4.09 6.21 -13.70
N ASN A 46 3.86 7.52 -13.72
CA ASN A 46 3.34 8.28 -12.59
C ASN A 46 1.93 7.78 -12.24
N HIS A 47 1.82 6.92 -11.23
CA HIS A 47 0.54 6.42 -10.71
C HIS A 47 -0.24 7.47 -9.88
N SER A 48 0.34 8.67 -9.71
CA SER A 48 -0.26 9.82 -9.00
C SER A 48 -1.51 10.37 -9.66
N ALA A 49 -1.73 10.08 -10.95
CA ALA A 49 -2.94 10.48 -11.68
C ALA A 49 -4.12 9.50 -11.51
N ILE A 50 -3.95 8.39 -10.78
CA ILE A 50 -5.02 7.43 -10.48
C ILE A 50 -5.30 7.33 -8.96
N PRO A 51 -5.63 8.40 -8.23
CA PRO A 51 -6.30 8.25 -6.94
C PRO A 51 -7.81 8.16 -7.19
N CYS A 52 -8.26 7.01 -7.69
CA CYS A 52 -9.69 6.70 -7.89
C CYS A 52 -10.24 5.96 -6.65
N SER A 53 -10.09 6.57 -5.46
CA SER A 53 -10.70 6.08 -4.22
C SER A 53 -11.60 7.16 -3.65
N PRO A 54 -12.84 6.82 -3.23
CA PRO A 54 -13.70 7.78 -2.56
C PRO A 54 -13.07 8.22 -1.22
N GLU A 55 -13.45 9.41 -0.77
CA GLU A 55 -12.92 10.00 0.47
C GLU A 55 -13.35 9.18 1.70
N THR A 56 -12.38 8.85 2.56
CA THR A 56 -12.66 8.24 3.87
C THR A 56 -12.97 9.33 4.89
N ARG A 57 -14.23 9.38 5.35
CA ARG A 57 -14.65 10.30 6.41
C ARG A 57 -14.45 9.66 7.78
N ILE A 58 -13.76 10.34 8.68
CA ILE A 58 -13.54 9.89 10.06
C ILE A 58 -14.29 10.83 11.02
N THR A 59 -15.18 10.28 11.85
CA THR A 59 -15.84 11.01 12.92
C THR A 59 -15.45 10.41 14.27
N THR A 60 -15.19 11.26 15.26
CA THR A 60 -14.88 10.83 16.63
C THR A 60 -16.02 11.24 17.54
N LEU A 61 -16.64 10.26 18.20
CA LEU A 61 -17.70 10.48 19.18
C LEU A 61 -17.13 11.01 20.50
N LEU A 62 -17.99 11.58 21.34
CA LEU A 62 -17.60 12.13 22.65
C LEU A 62 -16.98 11.10 23.60
N ASN A 63 -17.30 9.81 23.41
CA ASN A 63 -16.72 8.70 24.17
C ASN A 63 -15.37 8.21 23.62
N GLY A 64 -14.82 8.86 22.59
CA GLY A 64 -13.57 8.48 21.94
C GLY A 64 -13.68 7.39 20.87
N LEU A 65 -14.89 6.86 20.59
CA LEU A 65 -15.09 5.91 19.50
C LEU A 65 -14.92 6.61 18.14
N ARG A 66 -14.08 6.03 17.28
CA ARG A 66 -13.86 6.52 15.91
C ARG A 66 -14.69 5.71 14.93
N ILE A 67 -15.42 6.40 14.07
CA ILE A 67 -16.22 5.83 12.99
C ILE A 67 -15.58 6.28 11.68
N ALA A 68 -15.09 5.32 10.89
CA ALA A 68 -14.57 5.58 9.55
C ALA A 68 -15.60 5.09 8.54
N THR A 69 -16.02 5.96 7.62
CA THR A 69 -16.97 5.63 6.55
C THR A 69 -16.37 5.99 5.20
N GLU A 70 -16.43 5.05 4.26
CA GLU A 70 -16.12 5.26 2.85
C GLU A 70 -17.41 5.09 2.05
N SER A 71 -17.92 6.17 1.46
CA SER A 71 -19.16 6.13 0.68
C SER A 71 -18.84 5.92 -0.79
N ARG A 72 -19.18 4.74 -1.32
CA ARG A 72 -19.06 4.42 -2.74
C ARG A 72 -20.46 4.29 -3.34
N LEU A 73 -20.87 5.29 -4.12
CA LEU A 73 -22.15 5.30 -4.84
C LEU A 73 -21.90 5.22 -6.36
N PRO A 74 -22.65 4.38 -7.10
CA PRO A 74 -23.66 3.43 -6.64
C PRO A 74 -23.03 2.15 -6.08
N GLY A 75 -23.43 1.74 -4.87
CA GLY A 75 -23.03 0.48 -4.23
C GLY A 75 -24.27 -0.32 -3.86
N TYR A 76 -24.24 -1.63 -4.09
CA TYR A 76 -25.37 -2.54 -3.80
C TYR A 76 -25.19 -3.34 -2.51
N ALA A 77 -23.98 -3.28 -1.91
CA ALA A 77 -23.65 -3.98 -0.68
C ALA A 77 -22.82 -3.07 0.23
N VAL A 78 -23.00 -3.24 1.53
CA VAL A 78 -22.26 -2.53 2.58
C VAL A 78 -21.65 -3.55 3.51
N THR A 79 -20.44 -3.27 3.99
CA THR A 79 -19.82 -4.03 5.08
C THR A 79 -19.63 -3.11 6.27
N VAL A 80 -20.03 -3.56 7.44
CA VAL A 80 -19.80 -2.87 8.71
C VAL A 80 -18.98 -3.79 9.59
N GLY A 81 -17.93 -3.24 10.21
CA GLY A 81 -17.04 -3.96 11.11
C GLY A 81 -16.64 -3.11 12.30
N VAL A 82 -16.21 -3.77 13.36
CA VAL A 82 -15.66 -3.12 14.56
C VAL A 82 -14.22 -3.57 14.71
N TRP A 83 -13.29 -2.62 14.74
CA TRP A 83 -11.87 -2.87 14.97
C TRP A 83 -11.50 -2.42 16.38
N ILE A 84 -10.93 -3.34 17.14
CA ILE A 84 -10.48 -3.10 18.50
C ILE A 84 -8.96 -3.25 18.51
N TYR A 85 -8.26 -2.25 19.06
CA TYR A 85 -6.81 -2.31 19.24
C TYR A 85 -6.48 -3.20 20.45
N SER A 86 -6.64 -4.51 20.29
CA SER A 86 -6.39 -5.55 21.30
C SER A 86 -5.99 -6.86 20.62
N GLY A 87 -5.35 -7.76 21.35
CA GLY A 87 -4.87 -9.05 20.85
C GLY A 87 -3.85 -9.69 21.79
N SER A 88 -3.31 -10.84 21.40
CA SER A 88 -2.38 -11.62 22.24
C SER A 88 -1.12 -10.87 22.66
N ARG A 89 -0.69 -9.86 21.89
CA ARG A 89 0.41 -8.96 22.27
C ARG A 89 0.17 -8.23 23.60
N PHE A 90 -1.09 -7.99 23.95
CA PHE A 90 -1.49 -7.29 25.17
C PHE A 90 -1.83 -8.25 26.32
N GLU A 91 -1.60 -9.56 26.14
CA GLU A 91 -1.82 -10.57 27.17
C GLU A 91 -0.57 -10.75 28.05
N SER A 92 -0.78 -11.24 29.27
CA SER A 92 0.31 -11.70 30.13
C SER A 92 0.46 -13.21 29.99
N ASP A 93 1.56 -13.77 30.51
CA ASP A 93 1.78 -15.22 30.48
C ASP A 93 0.64 -16.01 31.14
N ALA A 94 -0.01 -15.43 32.16
CA ALA A 94 -1.15 -16.04 32.85
C ALA A 94 -2.47 -15.97 32.06
N THR A 95 -2.61 -15.01 31.13
CA THR A 95 -3.83 -14.79 30.34
C THR A 95 -3.64 -15.05 28.86
N ASN A 96 -2.55 -15.73 28.49
CA ASN A 96 -2.25 -16.06 27.11
C ASN A 96 -3.36 -16.94 26.50
N GLY A 97 -3.87 -16.53 25.34
CA GLY A 97 -4.93 -17.23 24.60
C GLY A 97 -6.34 -16.70 24.85
N VAL A 98 -6.52 -15.71 25.73
CA VAL A 98 -7.84 -15.10 26.00
C VAL A 98 -8.45 -14.45 24.76
N ALA A 99 -7.65 -13.82 23.90
CA ALA A 99 -8.10 -13.16 22.68
C ALA A 99 -8.63 -14.17 21.66
N HIS A 100 -7.94 -15.31 21.50
CA HIS A 100 -8.41 -16.40 20.65
C HIS A 100 -9.70 -17.01 21.21
N PHE A 101 -9.72 -17.26 22.52
CA PHE A 101 -10.88 -17.79 23.21
C PHE A 101 -12.10 -16.86 23.11
N LEU A 102 -11.91 -15.55 23.29
CA LEU A 102 -12.95 -14.54 23.14
C LEU A 102 -13.49 -14.50 21.71
N GLY A 103 -12.62 -14.64 20.70
CA GLY A 103 -13.02 -14.76 19.30
C GLY A 103 -13.95 -15.95 19.04
N CYS A 104 -13.73 -17.08 19.71
CA CYS A 104 -14.64 -18.23 19.65
C CYS A 104 -15.95 -18.01 20.42
N MET A 105 -15.94 -17.19 21.46
CA MET A 105 -17.10 -16.95 22.33
C MET A 105 -18.04 -15.86 21.83
N VAL A 106 -17.51 -14.80 21.19
CA VAL A 106 -18.32 -13.65 20.75
C VAL A 106 -19.46 -14.06 19.81
N PHE A 107 -19.28 -15.16 19.09
CA PHE A 107 -20.29 -15.70 18.18
C PHE A 107 -21.27 -16.68 18.82
N ARG A 108 -21.19 -17.00 20.12
CA ARG A 108 -22.07 -18.00 20.77
C ARG A 108 -23.39 -17.44 21.29
N GLY A 109 -23.67 -16.16 21.06
CA GLY A 109 -24.88 -15.49 21.49
C GLY A 109 -24.62 -14.42 22.55
N THR A 110 -25.60 -13.55 22.74
CA THR A 110 -25.57 -12.46 23.72
C THR A 110 -26.51 -12.79 24.89
N LYS A 111 -26.50 -11.96 25.94
CA LYS A 111 -27.48 -12.09 27.04
C LYS A 111 -28.92 -11.89 26.54
N LYS A 112 -29.10 -11.12 25.47
CA LYS A 112 -30.39 -10.80 24.88
C LYS A 112 -30.85 -11.93 23.95
N ASP A 113 -29.96 -12.41 23.09
CA ASP A 113 -30.30 -13.35 22.02
C ASP A 113 -29.40 -14.58 22.04
N ARG A 114 -30.03 -15.77 22.06
CA ARG A 114 -29.30 -17.04 21.94
C ARG A 114 -28.75 -17.20 20.53
N LEU A 115 -27.66 -17.96 20.39
CA LEU A 115 -26.99 -18.26 19.11
C LEU A 115 -27.93 -18.49 17.92
N ARG A 116 -28.92 -19.36 18.09
CA ARG A 116 -29.85 -19.74 17.03
C ARG A 116 -30.70 -18.57 16.51
N VAL A 117 -31.06 -17.65 17.40
CA VAL A 117 -31.86 -16.47 17.05
C VAL A 117 -30.99 -15.50 16.26
N LEU A 118 -29.76 -15.24 16.75
CA LEU A 118 -28.80 -14.35 16.09
C LEU A 118 -28.46 -14.81 14.67
N VAL A 119 -28.14 -16.10 14.49
CA VAL A 119 -27.81 -16.66 13.17
C VAL A 119 -29.00 -16.54 12.22
N LYS A 120 -30.21 -16.88 12.68
CA LYS A 120 -31.42 -16.80 11.87
C LYS A 120 -31.72 -15.36 11.43
N GLU A 121 -31.52 -14.39 12.31
CA GLU A 121 -31.71 -12.98 12.01
C GLU A 121 -30.72 -12.50 10.93
N ILE A 122 -29.44 -12.86 11.08
CA ILE A 122 -28.41 -12.52 10.09
C ILE A 122 -28.70 -13.17 8.74
N GLU A 123 -29.07 -14.45 8.71
CA GLU A 123 -29.44 -15.16 7.47
C GLU A 123 -30.64 -14.52 6.78
N SER A 124 -31.65 -14.07 7.55
CA SER A 124 -32.83 -13.41 7.01
C SER A 124 -32.50 -12.08 6.32
N MET A 125 -31.50 -11.35 6.79
CA MET A 125 -31.09 -10.06 6.20
C MET A 125 -30.36 -10.22 4.85
N VAL A 126 -29.76 -11.39 4.59
CA VAL A 126 -29.02 -11.67 3.35
C VAL A 126 -29.93 -12.15 2.22
N ILE A 127 -31.10 -12.72 2.55
CA ILE A 127 -31.97 -13.41 1.59
C ILE A 127 -33.09 -12.51 1.02
N THR A 128 -33.24 -11.28 1.50
CA THR A 128 -34.30 -10.34 1.06
C THR A 128 -33.74 -9.28 0.11
#